data_AF-A0A838V9Q3-F1
#
_entry.id   AF-A0A838V9Q3-F1
#
_cell.length_a   1.000
_cell.length_b   1.000
_cell.length_c   1.000
_cell.angle_alpha   90.00
_cell.angle_beta   90.00
_cell.angle_gamma   90.00
#
_symmetry.space_group_name_H-M   'P 1'
#
loop_
_entity.id
_entity.type
_entity.pdbx_description
1 polymer ?
#
loop_
_entity_poly.entity_id
_entity_poly.type
_entity_poly.pdbx_seq_one_letter_code
_entity_poly.pdbx_strand_id
1 'polypeptide(L)'
;MRRAELMDVSDTRVNVVHMSKMIQVRNVPDEMHRALKTSAAAEGISLSDYIKRELGGVTAKASLEEIDERVRARGPSKVKRETILRILRESRGD
;
A
#
# COMPACT_ATOMS: atom_id res chain seq x y z
N MET A 1 -16.80 -8.33 -50.24
CA MET A 1 -17.53 -7.89 -49.02
C MET A 1 -17.04 -8.74 -47.85
N ARG A 2 -16.00 -8.29 -47.12
CA ARG A 2 -15.41 -9.05 -45.99
C ARG A 2 -16.21 -8.74 -44.73
N ARG A 3 -16.84 -9.78 -44.19
CA ARG A 3 -17.67 -9.77 -42.98
C ARG A 3 -16.74 -9.57 -41.77
N ALA A 4 -16.88 -8.45 -41.07
CA ALA A 4 -16.16 -8.20 -39.83
C ALA A 4 -16.73 -9.14 -38.75
N GLU A 5 -15.96 -10.14 -38.37
CA GLU A 5 -16.25 -10.94 -37.18
C GLU A 5 -16.01 -10.04 -35.95
N LEU A 6 -17.10 -9.73 -35.25
CA LEU A 6 -17.04 -9.11 -33.93
C LEU A 6 -16.40 -10.11 -32.96
N MET A 7 -15.11 -9.94 -32.68
CA MET A 7 -14.45 -10.64 -31.57
C MET A 7 -15.04 -10.11 -30.26
N ASP A 8 -15.63 -11.00 -29.48
CA ASP A 8 -16.09 -10.70 -28.12
C ASP A 8 -14.88 -10.56 -27.19
N VAL A 9 -14.61 -9.32 -26.75
CA VAL A 9 -13.47 -8.92 -25.90
C VAL A 9 -13.88 -8.89 -24.41
N SER A 10 -15.06 -9.43 -24.08
CA SER A 10 -15.60 -9.44 -22.71
C SER A 10 -14.73 -10.27 -21.75
N ASP A 11 -14.16 -11.37 -22.24
CA ASP A 11 -13.29 -12.27 -21.47
C ASP A 11 -11.92 -11.64 -21.15
N THR A 12 -11.48 -10.68 -21.98
CA THR A 12 -10.21 -9.97 -21.79
C THR A 12 -10.24 -9.06 -20.56
N ARG A 13 -11.43 -8.56 -20.17
CA ARG A 13 -11.59 -7.73 -18.96
C ARG A 13 -11.34 -8.51 -17.67
N VAL A 14 -11.82 -9.76 -17.60
CA VAL A 14 -11.64 -10.62 -16.42
C VAL A 14 -10.17 -11.02 -16.25
N ASN A 15 -9.46 -11.20 -17.37
CA ASN A 15 -8.04 -11.54 -17.38
C ASN A 15 -7.16 -10.38 -16.83
N VAL A 16 -7.44 -9.12 -17.20
CA VAL A 16 -6.68 -7.94 -16.75
C VAL A 16 -6.68 -7.73 -15.23
N VAL A 17 -7.76 -8.16 -14.56
CA VAL A 17 -7.90 -8.09 -13.08
C VAL A 17 -7.04 -9.15 -12.38
N HIS A 18 -6.75 -10.29 -13.04
CA HIS A 18 -6.00 -11.42 -12.48
C HIS A 18 -4.53 -11.49 -12.92
N MET A 19 -4.07 -10.57 -13.78
CA MET A 19 -2.65 -10.52 -14.16
C MET A 19 -1.79 -9.97 -13.04
N SER A 20 -0.71 -10.70 -12.72
CA SER A 20 0.35 -10.24 -11.82
C SER A 20 0.91 -8.90 -12.32
N LYS A 21 0.79 -7.84 -11.50
CA LYS A 21 1.36 -6.53 -11.81
C LYS A 21 2.86 -6.58 -11.53
N MET A 22 3.67 -6.42 -12.57
CA MET A 22 5.13 -6.35 -12.45
C MET A 22 5.57 -4.88 -12.43
N ILE A 23 6.32 -4.49 -11.39
CA ILE A 23 6.95 -3.17 -11.29
C ILE A 23 8.44 -3.35 -11.60
N GLN A 24 8.93 -2.66 -12.61
CA GLN A 24 10.36 -2.58 -12.93
C GLN A 24 10.88 -1.22 -12.49
N VAL A 25 11.80 -1.19 -11.52
CA VAL A 25 12.45 0.04 -11.07
C VAL A 25 13.71 0.25 -11.91
N ARG A 26 13.78 1.37 -12.65
CA ARG A 26 14.92 1.72 -13.50
C ARG A 26 15.82 2.74 -12.82
N ASN A 27 17.10 2.74 -13.21
CA ASN A 27 18.12 3.67 -12.71
C ASN A 27 18.30 3.61 -11.18
N VAL A 28 18.35 2.40 -10.62
CA VAL A 28 18.68 2.20 -9.22
C VAL A 28 20.19 2.40 -9.02
N PRO A 29 20.64 3.31 -8.14
CA PRO A 29 22.04 3.43 -7.81
C PRO A 29 22.60 2.10 -7.29
N ASP A 30 23.80 1.70 -7.73
CA ASP A 30 24.38 0.41 -7.36
C ASP A 30 24.51 0.20 -5.85
N GLU A 31 24.80 1.28 -5.11
CA GLU A 31 24.85 1.27 -3.65
C GLU A 31 23.49 0.91 -3.03
N MET A 32 22.41 1.48 -3.57
CA MET A 32 21.04 1.18 -3.13
C MET A 32 20.68 -0.27 -3.43
N HIS A 33 21.02 -0.77 -4.62
CA HIS A 33 20.77 -2.17 -4.99
C HIS A 33 21.51 -3.13 -4.06
N ARG A 34 22.79 -2.84 -3.74
CA ARG A 34 23.59 -3.66 -2.81
C ARG A 34 23.02 -3.64 -1.40
N ALA A 35 22.65 -2.46 -0.89
CA ALA A 35 22.03 -2.34 0.43
C ALA A 35 20.74 -3.16 0.54
N LEU A 36 19.83 -3.01 -0.44
CA LEU A 36 18.56 -3.75 -0.48
C LEU A 36 18.79 -5.26 -0.58
N LYS A 37 19.77 -5.70 -1.39
CA LYS A 37 20.10 -7.12 -1.52
C LYS A 37 20.66 -7.70 -0.22
N THR A 38 21.48 -6.95 0.51
CA THR A 38 22.01 -7.36 1.82
C THR A 38 20.88 -7.49 2.84
N SER A 39 19.97 -6.52 2.91
CA SER A 39 18.81 -6.58 3.81
C SER A 39 17.88 -7.76 3.47
N ALA A 40 17.60 -7.99 2.19
CA ALA A 40 16.81 -9.14 1.74
C ALA A 40 17.47 -10.47 2.12
N ALA A 41 18.79 -10.59 1.95
CA ALA A 41 19.55 -11.78 2.33
C ALA A 41 19.59 -11.99 3.86
N ALA A 42 19.69 -10.92 4.65
CA ALA A 42 19.65 -11.00 6.11
C ALA A 42 18.32 -11.55 6.64
N GLU A 43 17.23 -11.27 5.93
CA GLU A 43 15.89 -11.78 6.26
C GLU A 43 15.52 -13.09 5.56
N GLY A 44 16.41 -13.62 4.71
CA GLY A 44 16.19 -14.88 3.99
C GLY A 44 15.11 -14.81 2.91
N ILE A 45 14.78 -13.62 2.40
CA ILE A 45 13.75 -13.41 1.37
C ILE A 45 14.35 -12.90 0.06
N SER A 46 13.62 -13.08 -1.05
CA SER A 46 14.05 -12.55 -2.34
C SER A 46 14.04 -11.02 -2.34
N LEU A 47 14.94 -10.40 -3.11
CA LEU A 47 14.97 -8.93 -3.27
C LEU A 47 13.63 -8.36 -3.73
N SER A 48 12.95 -9.08 -4.64
CA SER A 48 11.62 -8.69 -5.12
C SER A 48 10.57 -8.75 -4.01
N ASP A 49 10.62 -9.75 -3.13
CA ASP A 49 9.70 -9.86 -1.99
C ASP A 49 9.98 -8.81 -0.92
N TYR A 50 11.26 -8.54 -0.66
CA TYR A 50 11.69 -7.46 0.22
C TYR A 50 11.14 -6.11 -0.25
N ILE A 51 11.35 -5.77 -1.53
CA ILE A 51 10.84 -4.52 -2.11
C ILE A 51 9.30 -4.46 -2.08
N LYS A 52 8.62 -5.57 -2.42
CA LYS A 52 7.14 -5.62 -2.36
C LYS A 52 6.63 -5.35 -0.96
N ARG A 53 7.28 -5.90 0.07
CA ARG A 53 6.89 -5.69 1.47
C ARG A 53 7.11 -4.24 1.90
N GLU A 54 8.25 -3.65 1.57
CA GLU A 54 8.52 -2.24 1.88
C GLU A 54 7.51 -1.31 1.19
N LEU A 55 7.23 -1.53 -0.10
CA LEU A 55 6.20 -0.79 -0.83
C LEU A 55 4.80 -1.02 -0.25
N GLY A 56 4.49 -2.23 0.20
CA GLY A 56 3.26 -2.53 0.93
C GLY A 56 3.15 -1.76 2.25
N GLY A 57 4.23 -1.65 3.01
CA GLY A 57 4.28 -0.85 4.23
C GLY A 57 4.08 0.64 3.99
N VAL A 58 4.66 1.17 2.90
CA VAL A 58 4.49 2.58 2.50
C VAL A 58 3.06 2.85 2.03
N THR A 59 2.45 1.94 1.26
CA THR A 59 1.07 2.10 0.77
C THR A 59 0.00 1.80 1.83
N ALA A 60 0.31 0.95 2.82
CA ALA A 60 -0.59 0.66 3.94
C ALA A 60 -0.71 1.84 4.92
N LYS A 61 0.31 2.70 4.99
CA LYS A 61 0.18 4.00 5.66
C LYS A 61 -0.69 4.89 4.80
N ALA A 62 -1.98 4.97 5.15
CA ALA A 62 -2.85 6.01 4.63
C ALA A 62 -2.12 7.35 4.77
N SER A 63 -2.06 8.12 3.68
CA SER A 63 -1.44 9.43 3.71
C SER A 63 -2.10 10.27 4.81
N LEU A 64 -1.36 11.19 5.43
CA LEU A 64 -1.93 12.13 6.40
C LEU A 64 -3.16 12.86 5.81
N GLU A 65 -3.14 13.13 4.51
CA GLU A 65 -4.25 13.71 3.76
C GLU A 65 -5.46 12.78 3.68
N GLU A 66 -5.27 11.50 3.39
CA GLU A 66 -6.35 10.49 3.35
C GLU A 66 -6.92 10.24 4.75
N ILE A 67 -6.07 10.29 5.78
CA ILE A 67 -6.50 10.21 7.18
C ILE A 67 -7.34 11.44 7.53
N ASP A 68 -6.90 12.64 7.17
CA ASP A 68 -7.63 13.88 7.43
C ASP A 68 -8.98 13.89 6.70
N GLU A 69 -9.01 13.47 5.43
CA GLU A 69 -10.24 13.33 4.66
C GLU A 69 -11.19 12.31 5.29
N ARG A 70 -10.69 11.16 5.74
CA ARG A 70 -11.49 10.17 6.48
C ARG A 70 -12.01 10.72 7.81
N VAL A 71 -11.22 11.51 8.53
CA VAL A 71 -11.64 12.15 9.79
C VAL A 71 -12.73 13.17 9.53
N ARG A 72 -12.57 14.02 8.51
CA ARG A 72 -13.60 14.99 8.10
C ARG A 72 -14.89 14.30 7.67
N ALA A 73 -14.79 13.22 6.88
CA ALA A 73 -15.93 12.44 6.42
C ALA A 73 -16.69 11.74 7.55
N ARG A 74 -16.01 11.34 8.63
CA ARG A 74 -16.66 10.76 9.84
C ARG A 74 -17.40 11.80 10.69
N GLY A 75 -17.10 13.08 10.51
CA GLY A 75 -17.70 14.16 11.27
C GLY A 75 -17.21 14.22 12.74
N PRO A 76 -17.68 15.23 13.50
CA PRO A 76 -17.23 15.44 14.87
C PRO A 76 -17.63 14.27 15.78
N SER A 77 -16.65 13.75 16.52
CA SER A 77 -16.89 12.74 17.53
C SER A 77 -17.74 13.31 18.68
N LYS A 78 -18.69 12.52 19.18
CA LYS A 78 -19.47 12.84 20.39
C LYS A 78 -18.63 12.76 21.67
N VAL A 79 -17.42 12.20 21.59
CA VAL A 79 -16.54 12.02 22.74
C VAL A 79 -15.87 13.35 23.07
N LYS A 80 -16.11 13.83 24.29
CA LYS A 80 -15.49 15.05 24.80
C LYS A 80 -13.99 14.86 24.98
N ARG A 81 -13.23 15.93 24.74
CA ARG A 81 -11.78 15.97 24.94
C ARG A 81 -11.37 15.52 26.35
N GLU A 82 -12.15 15.89 27.35
CA GLU A 82 -11.93 15.53 28.77
C GLU A 82 -11.95 14.01 28.98
N THR A 83 -12.89 13.31 28.34
CA THR A 83 -12.98 11.84 28.39
C THR A 83 -11.76 11.18 27.75
N ILE A 84 -11.29 11.73 26.62
CA ILE A 84 -10.10 11.22 25.93
C ILE A 84 -8.86 11.38 26.81
N LEU A 85 -8.68 12.56 27.42
CA LEU A 85 -7.54 12.85 28.29
C LEU A 85 -7.54 12.01 29.56
N ARG A 86 -8.72 11.75 30.15
CA ARG A 86 -8.85 10.85 31.30
C ARG A 86 -8.38 9.43 30.98
N ILE A 87 -8.89 8.85 29.89
CA ILE A 87 -8.52 7.49 29.46
C ILE A 87 -7.01 7.39 29.16
N LEU A 88 -6.42 8.42 28.54
CA LEU A 88 -4.99 8.45 28.23
C LEU A 88 -4.11 8.49 29.49
N ARG A 89 -4.55 9.21 30.53
CA ARG A 89 -3.83 9.26 31.82
C ARG A 89 -3.93 7.92 32.55
N GLU A 90 -5.13 7.36 32.63
CA GLU A 90 -5.37 6.03 33.20
C GLU A 90 -4.52 4.95 32.51
N SER A 91 -4.40 4.99 31.18
CA SER A 91 -3.56 4.06 30.41
C SER A 91 -2.05 4.25 30.64
N ARG A 92 -1.62 5.43 31.10
CA ARG A 92 -0.21 5.75 31.39
C ARG A 92 0.17 5.54 32.85
N GLY A 93 -0.81 5.26 33.72
CA GLY A 93 -0.58 5.05 35.15
C GLY A 93 -0.40 6.34 35.97
N ASP A 94 -0.82 7.48 35.44
CA ASP A 94 -0.94 8.75 36.17
C ASP A 94 -2.27 8.85 36.92
#